data_AF-A0A379XSC1-F1
#
_entry.id   AF-A0A379XSC1-F1
#
_cell.length_a   1.000
_cell.length_b   1.000
_cell.length_c   1.000
_cell.angle_alpha   90.00
_cell.angle_beta   90.00
_cell.angle_gamma   90.00
#
_symmetry.space_group_name_H-M   'P 1'
#
loop_
_entity.id
_entity.type
_entity.pdbx_description
1 polymer ?
#
loop_
_entity_poly.entity_id
_entity_poly.type
_entity_poly.pdbx_seq_one_letter_code
_entity_poly.pdbx_strand_id
1 'polypeptide(L)' 'MTKRYFVTGTDTEVGKTVASCALLQAATRLGYQTVGYKPVASGSEMTTDGLRNSGCPGLAA' A
#
# COMPACT_ATOMS: atom_id res chain seq x y z
N MET A 1 10.85 -18.45 5.27
CA MET A 1 9.56 -18.15 5.93
C MET A 1 9.15 -16.72 5.59
N THR A 2 7.99 -16.52 4.98
CA THR A 2 7.50 -15.19 4.57
C THR A 2 6.71 -14.54 5.70
N LYS A 3 7.08 -13.33 6.11
CA LYS A 3 6.34 -12.54 7.11
C LYS A 3 5.15 -11.84 6.43
N ARG A 4 3.98 -11.83 7.09
CA ARG A 4 2.75 -11.20 6.59
C ARG A 4 2.15 -10.32 7.68
N TYR A 5 1.74 -9.11 7.31
CA TYR A 5 1.18 -8.12 8.22
C TYR A 5 -0.13 -7.58 7.63
N PHE A 6 -1.13 -7.38 8.48
CA PHE A 6 -2.39 -6.76 8.11
C PHE A 6 -2.50 -5.41 8.82
N VAL A 7 -2.59 -4.32 8.03
CA VAL A 7 -2.71 -2.96 8.55
C VAL A 7 -4.18 -2.56 8.55
N THR A 8 -4.76 -2.48 9.76
CA THR A 8 -6.11 -1.98 9.99
C THR A 8 -6.08 -0.57 10.58
N GLY A 9 -7.25 0.04 10.78
CA GLY A 9 -7.38 1.38 11.36
C GLY A 9 -8.80 1.62 11.80
N THR A 10 -8.95 2.43 12.84
CA THR A 10 -10.22 2.67 13.54
C THR A 10 -11.22 3.49 12.73
N ASP A 11 -10.73 4.29 11.79
CA ASP A 11 -11.55 5.17 10.94
C ASP A 11 -11.02 5.20 9.51
N THR A 12 -11.81 5.75 8.59
CA THR A 12 -11.40 6.24 7.28
C THR A 12 -10.36 7.36 7.41
N GLU A 13 -9.48 7.50 6.42
CA GLU A 13 -8.47 8.58 6.34
C GLU A 13 -7.49 8.73 7.52
N VAL A 14 -7.50 7.83 8.50
CA VAL A 14 -6.58 7.79 9.66
C VAL A 14 -5.10 7.52 9.30
N GLY A 15 -4.74 7.58 8.02
CA GLY A 15 -3.36 7.41 7.58
C GLY A 15 -2.91 5.98 7.30
N LYS A 16 -3.84 5.00 7.22
CA LYS A 16 -3.51 3.59 6.92
C LYS A 16 -2.61 3.43 5.68
N THR A 17 -2.94 4.12 4.58
CA THR A 17 -2.14 4.07 3.35
C THR A 17 -0.72 4.56 3.63
N VAL A 18 -0.56 5.71 4.27
CA VAL A 18 0.76 6.29 4.61
C VAL A 18 1.57 5.35 5.50
N ALA A 19 0.95 4.77 6.52
CA ALA A 19 1.60 3.82 7.42
C ALA A 19 2.07 2.56 6.67
N SER A 20 1.22 1.95 5.83
CA SER A 20 1.58 0.79 5.03
C SER A 20 2.76 1.10 4.09
N CYS A 21 2.77 2.26 3.46
CA CYS A 21 3.86 2.70 2.59
C CYS A 21 5.16 2.88 3.36
N ALA A 22 5.12 3.52 4.53
CA ALA A 22 6.29 3.69 5.38
C ALA A 22 6.88 2.36 5.84
N LEU A 23 6.03 1.37 6.18
CA LEU A 23 6.46 0.03 6.53
C LEU A 23 7.17 -0.68 5.36
N LEU A 24 6.62 -0.59 4.15
CA LEU A 24 7.23 -1.19 2.95
C LEU A 24 8.57 -0.53 2.61
N GLN A 25 8.64 0.81 2.67
CA GLN A 25 9.88 1.55 2.45
C GLN A 25 10.94 1.20 3.49
N ALA A 26 10.58 1.14 4.77
CA ALA A 26 11.50 0.76 5.84
C ALA A 26 12.01 -0.68 5.68
N ALA A 27 11.13 -1.62 5.36
CA ALA A 27 11.51 -3.01 5.13
C ALA A 27 12.42 -3.15 3.89
N THR A 28 12.12 -2.42 2.82
CA THR A 28 12.96 -2.38 1.61
C THR A 28 14.36 -1.81 1.93
N ARG A 29 14.45 -0.74 2.72
CA ARG A 29 15.73 -0.17 3.19
C ARG A 29 16.55 -1.13 4.05
N LEU A 30 15.88 -2.05 4.74
CA LEU A 30 16.52 -3.13 5.50
C LEU A 30 16.92 -4.34 4.62
N GLY A 31 16.75 -4.25 3.31
CA GLY A 31 17.10 -5.30 2.34
C GLY A 31 16.04 -6.39 2.18
N TYR A 32 14.85 -6.23 2.76
CA TYR A 32 13.76 -7.18 2.57
C TYR A 32 13.07 -7.00 1.21
N GLN A 33 12.80 -8.12 0.54
CA GLN A 33 11.86 -8.15 -0.58
C GLN A 33 10.44 -8.03 -0.01
N THR A 34 9.73 -6.96 -0.35
CA THR A 34 8.40 -6.67 0.20
C THR A 34 7.41 -6.30 -0.90
N VAL A 35 6.13 -6.56 -0.63
CA VAL A 35 5.02 -6.18 -1.49
C VAL A 35 3.85 -5.73 -0.61
N GLY A 36 3.21 -4.63 -0.97
CA GLY A 36 1.95 -4.19 -0.39
C GLY A 36 0.78 -4.60 -1.26
N TYR A 37 -0.36 -4.91 -0.64
CA TYR A 37 -1.60 -5.20 -1.33
C TYR A 37 -2.78 -4.45 -0.70
N LYS A 38 -3.57 -3.77 -1.54
CA LYS A 38 -4.76 -3.03 -1.16
C LYS A 38 -5.91 -3.39 -2.13
N PRO A 39 -6.71 -4.43 -1.85
CA PRO A 39 -7.69 -4.98 -2.79
C PRO A 39 -8.79 -4.00 -3.23
N VAL A 40 -9.02 -2.95 -2.42
CA VAL A 40 -10.04 -1.93 -2.71
C VAL A 40 -9.41 -0.56 -2.45
N ALA A 41 -9.31 0.24 -3.50
CA ALA A 41 -8.83 1.61 -3.46
C ALA A 41 -9.92 2.60 -3.91
N SER A 42 -10.36 3.45 -2.98
CA SER A 42 -11.18 4.63 -3.28
C SER A 42 -10.32 5.73 -3.91
N GLY A 43 -10.92 6.56 -4.76
CA GLY A 43 -10.20 7.66 -5.44
C GLY A 43 -9.34 7.20 -6.61
N SER A 44 -9.62 6.02 -7.17
CA SER A 44 -8.96 5.57 -8.40
C SER A 44 -9.42 6.41 -9.59
N GLU A 45 -8.47 6.91 -10.37
CA GLU A 45 -8.73 7.67 -11.59
C GLU A 45 -8.67 6.75 -12.81
N MET A 46 -9.54 6.97 -13.79
CA MET A 46 -9.48 6.25 -15.04
C MET A 46 -8.32 6.79 -15.87
N THR A 47 -7.37 5.92 -16.20
CA THR A 47 -6.27 6.21 -17.12
C THR A 47 -6.41 5.36 -18.39
N THR A 48 -5.56 5.60 -19.39
CA THR A 48 -5.47 4.74 -20.59
C THR A 48 -5.15 3.29 -20.25
N ASP A 49 -4.51 3.04 -19.11
CA ASP A 49 -4.13 1.70 -18.64
C ASP A 49 -5.12 1.14 -17.61
N GLY A 50 -6.35 1.67 -17.57
CA GLY A 50 -7.41 1.30 -16.62
C GLY A 50 -7.44 2.16 -15.35
N LEU A 51 -8.17 1.70 -14.33
CA LEU A 51 -8.26 2.38 -13.04
C LEU A 51 -6.90 2.38 -12.33
N ARG A 52 -6.40 3.56 -11.98
CA ARG A 52 -5.14 3.75 -11.26
C ARG A 52 -5.37 4.52 -9.98
N ASN A 53 -4.74 4.06 -8.92
CA ASN A 53 -4.74 4.76 -7.63
C ASN A 53 -3.45 5.57 -7.48
N SER A 54 -3.54 6.81 -6.97
CA SER A 54 -2.42 7.73 -6.72
C SER A 54 -1.54 7.33 -5.51
N GLY A 55 -1.38 6.02 -5.27
CA GLY A 55 -0.69 5.45 -4.12
C GLY A 55 0.85 5.45 -4.22
N CYS A 56 1.48 4.98 -3.15
CA CYS A 56 2.95 4.84 -3.11
C CYS A 56 3.43 3.68 -4.01
N PRO A 57 4.60 3.83 -4.66
CA PRO A 57 5.30 2.72 -5.30
C PRO A 57 5.46 1.52 -4.34
N GLY A 58 5.08 0.33 -4.78
CA GLY A 58 5.20 -0.92 -4.01
C GLY A 58 3.93 -1.36 -3.25
N LEU A 59 2.92 -0.49 -3.13
CA LEU A 59 1.59 -0.87 -2.66
C LEU A 59 0.67 -1.09 -3.87
N ALA A 60 0.49 -2.34 -4.27
CA ALA A 60 -0.44 -2.69 -5.33
C ALA A 60 -1.88 -2.42 -4.87
N ALA A 61 -2.61 -1.65 -5.68
CA ALA A 61 -4.05 -1.42 -5.54
C ALA A 61 -4.79 -2.29 -6.56
#